data_AF-A0A378TSR1-F1
#
_entry.id   AF-A0A378TSR1-F1
#
_cell.length_a   1.000
_cell.length_b   1.000
_cell.length_c   1.000
_cell.angle_alpha   90.00
_cell.angle_beta   90.00
_cell.angle_gamma   90.00
#
_symmetry.space_group_name_H-M   'P 1'
#
loop_
_entity.id
_entity.type
_entity.pdbx_description
1 polymer ?
#
loop_
_entity_poly.entity_id
_entity_poly.type
_entity_poly.pdbx_seq_one_letter_code
_entity_poly.pdbx_strand_id
1 'polypeptide(L)'
;MEKWYSAQELADLNLSIIPNTKAGVIYRAKKECWENRKRSAKGGGLEYAFDGLPKKVQTEIKARELKALMVADIPKAVMVRGERDIDSLNHKQRRIADSRVLMAMLVECYADELGTQDKAIKHVNKLSRIGALPIEGTTDYNTVCENAKARTDKTGVGVRKLHEWVLEARRCGSASEVLAVMSPNKQGRSKMNVLSALWLPDFFKNLS
;
A
#
# COMPACT_ATOMS: atom_id res chain seq x y z
N MET A 1 12.13 15.47 27.94
CA MET A 1 12.35 14.38 28.91
C MET A 1 13.84 14.12 28.96
N GLU A 2 14.46 14.29 30.13
CA GLU A 2 15.87 13.95 30.32
C GLU A 2 16.02 12.43 30.34
N LYS A 3 16.38 11.85 29.18
CA LYS A 3 16.57 10.41 29.04
C LYS A 3 18.02 10.06 29.34
N TRP A 4 18.23 9.05 30.17
CA TRP A 4 19.54 8.59 30.60
C TRP A 4 19.76 7.16 30.13
N TYR A 5 20.97 6.86 29.67
CA TYR A 5 21.35 5.55 29.14
C TYR A 5 22.54 4.96 29.91
N SER A 6 22.48 3.67 30.22
CA SER A 6 23.63 2.95 30.72
C SER A 6 24.63 2.64 29.58
N ALA A 7 25.89 2.42 29.94
CA ALA A 7 26.91 1.98 28.96
C ALA A 7 26.53 0.65 28.27
N GLN A 8 25.79 -0.21 28.96
CA GLN A 8 25.33 -1.49 28.40
C GLN A 8 24.21 -1.24 27.38
N GLU A 9 23.20 -0.43 27.71
CA GLU A 9 22.13 -0.07 26.78
C GLU A 9 22.68 0.57 25.50
N LEU A 10 23.64 1.49 25.62
CA LEU A 10 24.28 2.10 24.45
C LEU A 10 25.05 1.08 23.59
N ALA A 11 25.68 0.08 24.22
CA ALA A 11 26.36 -1.00 23.50
C ALA A 11 25.34 -1.93 22.82
N ASP A 12 24.25 -2.26 23.50
CA ASP A 12 23.17 -3.12 23.00
C ASP A 12 22.40 -2.46 21.86
N LEU A 13 22.36 -1.13 21.81
CA LEU A 13 21.89 -0.39 20.64
C LEU A 13 22.74 -0.71 19.41
N ASN A 14 23.98 -1.20 19.51
CA ASN A 14 24.80 -1.64 18.37
C ASN A 14 24.80 -0.61 17.22
N LEU A 15 25.04 0.67 17.56
CA LEU A 15 25.15 1.75 16.58
C LEU A 15 26.55 1.72 15.99
N SER A 16 26.69 1.72 14.66
CA SER A 16 28.01 1.69 13.99
C SER A 16 28.94 2.85 14.37
N ILE A 17 28.36 3.95 14.86
CA ILE A 17 29.05 5.18 15.22
C ILE A 17 29.60 5.20 16.66
N ILE A 18 29.31 4.19 17.49
CA ILE A 18 29.89 4.02 18.84
C ILE A 18 30.36 2.58 19.06
N PRO A 19 31.26 2.32 20.02
CA PRO A 19 31.65 0.96 20.35
C PRO A 19 30.44 0.11 20.76
N ASN A 20 30.40 -1.14 20.32
CA ASN A 20 29.34 -2.11 20.63
C ASN A 20 29.64 -2.95 21.88
N THR A 21 30.66 -2.57 22.66
CA THR A 21 31.00 -3.21 23.93
C THR A 21 30.89 -2.20 25.07
N LYS A 22 30.37 -2.63 26.22
CA LYS A 22 30.26 -1.79 27.42
C LYS A 22 31.57 -1.08 27.78
N ALA A 23 32.69 -1.81 27.73
CA ALA A 23 34.02 -1.26 28.03
C ALA A 23 34.43 -0.18 27.02
N GLY A 24 34.17 -0.39 25.72
CA GLY A 24 34.45 0.59 24.68
C GLY A 24 33.61 1.86 24.83
N VAL A 25 32.32 1.73 25.17
CA VAL A 25 31.44 2.88 25.44
C VAL A 25 31.96 3.69 26.62
N ILE A 26 32.34 3.04 27.73
CA ILE A 26 32.90 3.73 28.90
C ILE A 26 34.19 4.47 28.54
N TYR A 27 35.09 3.82 27.79
CA TYR A 27 36.35 4.43 27.36
C TYR A 27 36.09 5.69 26.52
N ARG A 28 35.17 5.60 25.56
CA ARG A 28 34.81 6.73 24.71
C ARG A 28 34.13 7.86 25.48
N ALA A 29 33.20 7.53 26.37
CA ALA A 29 32.51 8.51 27.21
C ALA A 29 33.47 9.28 28.11
N LYS A 30 34.53 8.62 28.63
CA LYS A 30 35.61 9.29 29.36
C LYS A 30 36.44 10.20 28.46
N LYS A 31 36.81 9.73 27.26
CA LYS A 31 37.62 10.49 26.30
C LYS A 31 36.91 11.74 25.79
N GLU A 32 35.61 11.65 25.57
CA GLU A 32 34.76 12.73 25.05
C GLU A 32 33.99 13.48 26.15
N CYS A 33 34.28 13.19 27.43
CA CYS A 33 33.71 13.85 28.61
C CYS A 33 32.16 13.91 28.59
N TRP A 34 31.50 12.80 28.27
CA TRP A 34 30.04 12.75 28.24
C TRP A 34 29.44 13.03 29.62
N GLU A 35 28.36 13.81 29.63
CA GLU A 35 27.61 14.11 30.85
C GLU A 35 27.08 12.83 31.48
N ASN A 36 27.41 12.62 32.75
CA ASN A 36 27.14 11.38 33.44
C ASN A 36 26.68 11.59 34.88
N ARG A 37 25.90 10.62 35.38
CA ARG A 37 25.46 10.55 36.78
C ARG A 37 25.63 9.14 37.33
N LYS A 38 25.70 9.02 38.66
CA LYS A 38 25.65 7.71 39.30
C LYS A 38 24.27 7.08 39.11
N ARG A 39 24.27 5.81 38.71
CA ARG A 39 23.06 4.98 38.59
C ARG A 39 22.44 4.72 39.98
N SER A 40 21.13 4.87 40.11
CA SER A 40 20.39 4.59 41.36
C SER A 40 20.01 3.12 41.57
N ALA A 41 20.17 2.26 40.56
CA ALA A 41 19.83 0.83 40.62
C ALA A 41 20.93 -0.05 41.26
N LYS A 42 20.57 -1.28 41.70
CA LYS A 42 21.51 -2.28 42.22
C LYS A 42 22.61 -2.60 41.20
N GLY A 43 23.87 -2.57 41.64
CA GLY A 43 25.04 -2.93 40.83
C GLY A 43 26.01 -1.78 40.49
N GLY A 44 25.71 -0.55 40.91
CA GLY A 44 26.58 0.62 40.66
C GLY A 44 26.74 0.96 39.17
N GLY A 45 27.57 1.97 38.87
CA GLY A 45 27.88 2.41 37.50
C GLY A 45 27.40 3.82 37.17
N LEU A 46 27.74 4.27 35.96
CA LEU A 46 27.36 5.57 35.43
C LEU A 46 26.29 5.43 34.35
N GLU A 47 25.37 6.38 34.32
CA GLU A 47 24.43 6.63 33.23
C GLU A 47 24.82 7.92 32.54
N TYR A 48 24.54 8.01 31.24
CA TYR A 48 24.89 9.14 30.39
C TYR A 48 23.63 9.84 29.91
N ALA A 49 23.63 11.18 29.99
CA ALA A 49 22.51 11.99 29.52
C ALA A 49 22.42 11.90 28.00
N PHE A 50 21.22 11.73 27.45
CA PHE A 50 20.99 11.73 26.00
C PHE A 50 21.51 13.01 25.35
N ASP A 51 21.22 14.16 25.95
CA ASP A 51 21.62 15.48 25.43
C ASP A 51 23.15 15.70 25.52
N GLY A 52 23.83 14.97 26.42
CA GLY A 52 25.28 14.95 26.55
C GLY A 52 26.01 13.99 25.60
N LEU A 53 25.29 13.20 24.78
CA LEU A 53 25.89 12.33 23.76
C LEU A 53 26.30 13.13 22.51
N PRO A 54 27.23 12.63 21.68
CA PRO A 54 27.56 13.28 20.41
C PRO A 54 26.33 13.41 19.50
N LYS A 55 26.18 14.54 18.80
CA LYS A 55 25.00 14.82 17.94
C LYS A 55 24.67 13.68 16.98
N LYS A 56 25.69 13.05 16.37
CA LYS A 56 25.50 11.89 15.48
C LYS A 56 24.85 10.70 16.20
N VAL A 57 25.23 10.46 17.45
CA VAL A 57 24.67 9.40 18.30
C VAL A 57 23.23 9.72 18.66
N GLN A 58 22.94 10.97 19.03
CA GLN A 58 21.58 11.42 19.30
C GLN A 58 20.65 11.22 18.09
N THR A 59 21.09 11.60 16.89
CA THR A 59 20.32 11.46 15.66
C THR A 59 19.99 10.00 15.35
N GLU A 60 20.97 9.10 15.48
CA GLU A 60 20.79 7.68 15.20
C GLU A 60 19.85 7.01 16.22
N ILE A 61 19.97 7.35 17.51
CA ILE A 61 19.06 6.88 18.55
C ILE A 61 17.62 7.30 18.24
N LYS A 62 17.42 8.59 17.92
CA LYS A 62 16.10 9.12 17.52
C LYS A 62 15.55 8.42 16.27
N ALA A 63 16.40 8.20 15.27
CA ALA A 63 16.01 7.52 14.03
C ALA A 63 15.54 6.09 14.30
N ARG A 64 16.21 5.36 15.20
CA ARG A 64 15.82 3.99 15.58
C ARG A 64 14.55 3.92 16.41
N GLU A 65 14.38 4.84 17.36
CA GLU A 65 13.13 4.93 18.14
C GLU A 65 11.94 5.24 17.23
N LEU A 66 12.11 6.17 16.29
CA LEU A 66 11.10 6.48 15.29
C LEU A 66 10.81 5.25 14.40
N LYS A 67 11.84 4.52 13.95
CA LYS A 67 11.67 3.30 13.17
C LYS A 67 10.95 2.20 13.95
N ALA A 68 11.24 2.04 15.24
CA ALA A 68 10.57 1.05 16.09
C ALA A 68 9.08 1.37 16.26
N LEU A 69 8.74 2.66 16.43
CA LEU A 69 7.35 3.13 16.43
C LEU A 69 6.68 2.92 15.05
N MET A 70 7.41 3.10 13.95
CA MET A 70 6.89 2.88 12.59
C MET A 70 6.60 1.40 12.30
N VAL A 71 7.45 0.47 12.74
CA VAL A 71 7.28 -0.99 12.49
C VAL A 71 6.08 -1.56 13.27
N ALA A 72 5.77 -1.00 14.44
CA ALA A 72 4.59 -1.41 15.21
C ALA A 72 3.26 -1.02 14.54
N ASP A 73 3.28 -0.07 13.61
CA ASP A 73 2.10 0.65 13.13
C ASP A 73 2.00 0.69 11.60
N ILE A 74 2.58 -0.29 10.90
CA ILE A 74 2.41 -0.44 9.45
C ILE A 74 1.06 -1.11 9.17
N PRO A 75 0.00 -0.37 8.77
CA PRO A 75 -1.16 -1.03 8.19
C PRO A 75 -0.72 -1.73 6.90
N LYS A 76 -1.03 -3.01 6.80
CA LYS A 76 -0.85 -3.89 5.65
C LYS A 76 -1.78 -3.47 4.48
N ALA A 77 -1.64 -2.24 4.02
CA ALA A 77 -2.55 -1.60 3.08
C ALA A 77 -1.80 -0.72 2.07
N VAL A 78 -0.75 -1.29 1.48
CA VAL A 78 -0.32 -0.94 0.13
C VAL A 78 -0.66 -2.15 -0.74
N MET A 79 -1.90 -2.20 -1.23
CA MET A 79 -2.26 -3.17 -2.26
C MET A 79 -1.62 -2.70 -3.57
N VAL A 80 -0.46 -3.29 -3.88
CA VAL A 80 0.01 -3.38 -5.27
C VAL A 80 -1.09 -4.10 -6.05
N ARG A 81 -1.44 -3.58 -7.23
CA ARG A 81 -2.60 -3.98 -8.05
C ARG A 81 -2.62 -5.47 -8.46
N GLY A 82 -1.57 -6.24 -8.14
CA GLY A 82 -1.32 -7.61 -8.59
C GLY A 82 -1.35 -8.73 -7.53
N GLU A 83 -1.25 -8.44 -6.24
CA GLU A 83 -1.31 -9.49 -5.19
C GLU A 83 -2.65 -9.43 -4.47
N ARG A 84 -3.71 -9.87 -5.15
CA ARG A 84 -4.98 -10.16 -4.49
C ARG A 84 -5.02 -11.63 -4.12
N ASP A 85 -5.41 -11.90 -2.87
CA ASP A 85 -5.84 -13.23 -2.47
C ASP A 85 -7.20 -13.52 -3.14
N ILE A 86 -7.16 -14.22 -4.28
CA ILE A 86 -8.34 -14.60 -5.08
C ILE A 86 -9.28 -15.50 -4.27
N ASP A 87 -8.75 -16.26 -3.31
CA ASP A 87 -9.52 -17.16 -2.47
C ASP A 87 -10.42 -16.39 -1.49
N SER A 88 -10.06 -15.13 -1.18
CA SER A 88 -10.85 -14.24 -0.32
C SER A 88 -12.01 -13.51 -1.04
N LEU A 89 -12.17 -13.67 -2.36
CA LEU A 89 -13.23 -13.01 -3.13
C LEU A 89 -14.60 -13.64 -2.84
N ASN A 90 -15.58 -12.81 -2.45
CA ASN A 90 -16.94 -13.28 -2.26
C ASN A 90 -17.68 -13.49 -3.59
N HIS A 91 -18.80 -14.21 -3.55
CA HIS A 91 -19.60 -14.53 -4.74
C HIS A 91 -20.04 -13.28 -5.52
N LYS A 92 -20.36 -12.18 -4.82
CA LYS A 92 -20.75 -10.91 -5.46
C LYS A 92 -19.58 -10.30 -6.24
N GLN A 93 -18.36 -10.33 -5.69
CA GLN A 93 -17.16 -9.81 -6.34
C GLN A 93 -16.80 -10.62 -7.59
N ARG A 94 -16.86 -11.96 -7.50
CA ARG A 94 -16.67 -12.85 -8.65
C ARG A 94 -17.66 -12.56 -9.76
N ARG A 95 -18.96 -12.47 -9.43
CA ARG A 95 -20.00 -12.11 -10.40
C ARG A 95 -19.76 -10.76 -11.07
N ILE A 96 -19.31 -9.75 -10.32
CA ILE A 96 -18.95 -8.44 -10.90
C ILE A 96 -17.76 -8.57 -11.85
N ALA A 97 -16.73 -9.34 -11.48
CA ALA A 97 -15.57 -9.58 -12.33
C ALA A 97 -15.97 -10.30 -13.63
N ASP A 98 -16.71 -11.40 -13.54
CA ASP A 98 -17.21 -12.17 -14.69
C ASP A 98 -18.03 -11.28 -15.63
N SER A 99 -18.91 -10.45 -15.06
CA SER A 99 -19.74 -9.54 -15.85
C SER A 99 -18.93 -8.47 -16.57
N ARG A 100 -17.84 -7.97 -15.96
CA ARG A 100 -16.93 -7.00 -16.62
C ARG A 100 -16.16 -7.63 -17.77
N VAL A 101 -15.79 -8.91 -17.63
CA VAL A 101 -15.14 -9.68 -18.70
C VAL A 101 -16.09 -9.86 -19.86
N LEU A 102 -17.34 -10.27 -19.60
CA LEU A 102 -18.37 -10.38 -20.63
C LEU A 102 -18.63 -9.05 -21.34
N MET A 103 -18.73 -7.94 -20.60
CA MET A 103 -18.86 -6.60 -21.21
C MET A 103 -17.64 -6.23 -22.08
N ALA A 104 -16.44 -6.63 -21.68
CA ALA A 104 -15.23 -6.42 -22.49
C ALA A 104 -15.25 -7.28 -23.77
N MET A 105 -15.65 -8.55 -23.66
CA MET A 105 -15.81 -9.45 -24.81
C MET A 105 -16.85 -8.90 -25.81
N LEU A 106 -17.99 -8.41 -25.33
CA LEU A 106 -19.00 -7.78 -26.19
C LEU A 106 -18.44 -6.57 -26.96
N VAL A 107 -17.59 -5.77 -26.32
CA VAL A 107 -16.91 -4.66 -27.00
C VAL A 107 -15.96 -5.16 -28.08
N GLU A 108 -15.25 -6.27 -27.86
CA GLU A 108 -14.38 -6.86 -28.90
C GLU A 108 -15.20 -7.39 -30.08
N CYS A 109 -16.31 -8.09 -29.83
CA CYS A 109 -17.21 -8.56 -30.90
C CYS A 109 -17.70 -7.39 -31.77
N TYR A 110 -18.16 -6.29 -31.16
CA TYR A 110 -18.53 -5.10 -31.92
C TYR A 110 -17.33 -4.37 -32.55
N ALA A 111 -16.11 -4.52 -32.02
CA ALA A 111 -14.92 -3.94 -32.63
C ALA A 111 -14.59 -4.65 -33.94
N ASP A 112 -14.76 -5.97 -34.00
CA ASP A 112 -14.62 -6.78 -35.21
C ASP A 112 -15.68 -6.40 -36.26
N GLU A 113 -16.93 -6.15 -35.84
CA GLU A 113 -18.01 -5.75 -36.75
C GLU A 113 -17.91 -4.29 -37.25
N LEU A 114 -17.57 -3.35 -36.35
CA LEU A 114 -17.57 -1.91 -36.63
C LEU A 114 -16.21 -1.37 -37.09
N GLY A 115 -15.18 -2.21 -37.04
CA GLY A 115 -13.80 -1.98 -37.49
C GLY A 115 -12.92 -1.19 -36.53
N THR A 116 -13.46 -0.57 -35.47
CA THR A 116 -12.63 0.08 -34.44
C THR A 116 -13.19 -0.10 -33.03
N GLN A 117 -12.28 -0.25 -32.07
CA GLN A 117 -12.61 -0.36 -30.65
C GLN A 117 -13.37 0.88 -30.13
N ASP A 118 -13.01 2.08 -30.58
CA ASP A 118 -13.68 3.32 -30.19
C ASP A 118 -15.14 3.39 -30.64
N LYS A 119 -15.45 2.89 -31.85
CA LYS A 119 -16.83 2.77 -32.33
C LYS A 119 -17.61 1.76 -31.49
N ALA A 120 -17.01 0.61 -31.21
CA ALA A 120 -17.62 -0.44 -30.39
C ALA A 120 -17.92 0.02 -28.97
N ILE A 121 -16.98 0.71 -28.31
CA ILE A 121 -17.18 1.25 -26.95
C ILE A 121 -18.33 2.27 -26.94
N LYS A 122 -18.39 3.17 -27.93
CA LYS A 122 -19.49 4.14 -28.05
C LYS A 122 -20.82 3.43 -28.32
N HIS A 123 -20.81 2.37 -29.11
CA HIS A 123 -22.00 1.56 -29.41
C HIS A 123 -22.54 0.86 -28.15
N VAL A 124 -21.70 0.11 -27.44
CA VAL A 124 -22.05 -0.57 -26.17
C VAL A 124 -22.48 0.43 -25.10
N ASN A 125 -21.80 1.57 -24.99
CA ASN A 125 -22.22 2.66 -24.10
C ASN A 125 -23.66 3.11 -24.42
N LYS A 126 -23.97 3.39 -25.70
CA LYS A 126 -25.30 3.81 -26.13
C LYS A 126 -26.36 2.76 -25.78
N LEU A 127 -26.14 1.50 -26.17
CA LEU A 127 -27.08 0.39 -25.93
C LEU A 127 -27.31 0.16 -24.42
N SER A 128 -26.26 0.20 -23.62
CA SER A 128 -26.36 0.03 -22.15
C SER A 128 -27.21 1.09 -21.47
N ARG A 129 -27.25 2.32 -22.01
CA ARG A 129 -28.02 3.43 -21.44
C ARG A 129 -29.50 3.36 -21.76
N ILE A 130 -29.86 2.69 -22.85
CA ILE A 130 -31.24 2.52 -23.29
C ILE A 130 -31.79 1.11 -23.00
N GLY A 131 -30.99 0.23 -22.37
CA GLY A 131 -31.39 -1.14 -22.06
C GLY A 131 -31.59 -2.02 -23.30
N ALA A 132 -30.81 -1.78 -24.36
CA ALA A 132 -30.92 -2.49 -25.64
C ALA A 132 -29.64 -3.28 -25.98
N LEU A 133 -28.89 -3.74 -24.97
CA LEU A 133 -27.79 -4.68 -25.22
C LEU A 133 -28.33 -6.02 -25.74
N PRO A 134 -27.54 -6.77 -26.54
CA PRO A 134 -28.03 -7.97 -27.19
C PRO A 134 -28.29 -9.11 -26.21
N ILE A 135 -29.00 -10.12 -26.71
CA ILE A 135 -29.07 -11.45 -26.10
C ILE A 135 -28.32 -12.40 -27.05
N GLU A 136 -27.24 -13.01 -26.56
CA GLU A 136 -26.44 -13.97 -27.33
C GLU A 136 -26.54 -15.35 -26.67
N GLY A 137 -27.17 -16.29 -27.36
CA GLY A 137 -27.49 -17.60 -26.78
C GLY A 137 -28.34 -17.47 -25.52
N THR A 138 -27.78 -17.87 -24.38
CA THR A 138 -28.42 -17.77 -23.05
C THR A 138 -28.02 -16.52 -22.27
N THR A 139 -27.15 -15.67 -22.82
CA THR A 139 -26.59 -14.51 -22.13
C THR A 139 -27.35 -13.24 -22.50
N ASP A 140 -28.08 -12.67 -21.54
CA ASP A 140 -28.67 -11.33 -21.65
C ASP A 140 -27.68 -10.27 -21.16
N TYR A 141 -27.14 -9.47 -22.09
CA TYR A 141 -26.14 -8.47 -21.75
C TYR A 141 -26.67 -7.27 -20.98
N ASN A 142 -27.99 -7.03 -20.93
CA ASN A 142 -28.53 -6.01 -20.04
C ASN A 142 -28.38 -6.45 -18.57
N THR A 143 -28.68 -7.72 -18.28
CA THR A 143 -28.43 -8.33 -16.96
C THR A 143 -26.94 -8.36 -16.62
N VAL A 144 -26.07 -8.69 -17.58
CA VAL A 144 -24.61 -8.63 -17.40
C VAL A 144 -24.16 -7.20 -17.08
N CYS A 145 -24.63 -6.21 -17.83
CA CYS A 145 -24.33 -4.80 -17.62
C CYS A 145 -24.73 -4.36 -16.20
N GLU A 146 -25.92 -4.74 -15.73
CA GLU A 146 -26.36 -4.45 -14.36
C GLU A 146 -25.44 -5.08 -13.31
N ASN A 147 -25.04 -6.34 -13.51
CA ASN A 147 -24.11 -7.03 -12.61
C ASN A 147 -22.68 -6.47 -12.63
N ALA A 148 -22.22 -5.89 -13.74
CA ALA A 148 -20.89 -5.31 -13.86
C ALA A 148 -20.71 -4.00 -13.08
N LYS A 149 -21.82 -3.29 -12.79
CA LYS A 149 -21.81 -2.03 -12.06
C LYS A 149 -21.56 -2.26 -10.57
N ALA A 150 -20.60 -1.53 -10.01
CA ALA A 150 -20.35 -1.53 -8.57
C ALA A 150 -21.44 -0.79 -7.78
N ARG A 151 -22.15 0.14 -8.43
CA ARG A 151 -23.26 0.91 -7.86
C ARG A 151 -24.44 0.89 -8.84
N THR A 152 -25.65 0.69 -8.31
CA THR A 152 -26.86 0.49 -9.11
C THR A 152 -27.56 1.80 -9.52
N ASP A 153 -27.13 2.94 -8.98
CA ASP A 153 -27.74 4.26 -9.16
C ASP A 153 -27.53 4.89 -10.54
N LYS A 154 -26.62 4.34 -11.35
CA LYS A 154 -26.28 4.87 -12.68
C LYS A 154 -26.85 4.01 -13.81
N THR A 155 -27.44 4.66 -14.81
CA THR A 155 -27.92 4.01 -16.03
C THR A 155 -26.75 3.69 -16.98
N GLY A 156 -26.66 2.42 -17.38
CA GLY A 156 -25.62 1.91 -18.29
C GLY A 156 -24.18 2.01 -17.75
N VAL A 157 -23.21 1.79 -18.65
CA VAL A 157 -21.76 1.85 -18.34
C VAL A 157 -21.08 2.95 -19.15
N GLY A 158 -20.24 3.75 -18.52
CA GLY A 158 -19.51 4.84 -19.19
C GLY A 158 -18.36 4.36 -20.10
N VAL A 159 -18.11 5.10 -21.17
CA VAL A 159 -17.02 4.86 -22.16
C VAL A 159 -15.67 4.55 -21.51
N ARG A 160 -15.23 5.38 -20.54
CA ARG A 160 -13.95 5.18 -19.84
C ARG A 160 -13.86 3.82 -19.15
N LYS A 161 -14.97 3.34 -18.57
CA LYS A 161 -14.99 2.06 -17.84
C LYS A 161 -14.94 0.87 -18.78
N LEU A 162 -15.68 0.93 -19.89
CA LEU A 162 -15.59 -0.08 -20.95
C LEU A 162 -14.16 -0.17 -21.49
N HIS A 163 -13.55 0.97 -21.81
CA HIS A 163 -12.16 1.02 -22.27
C HIS A 163 -11.18 0.43 -21.24
N GLU A 164 -11.32 0.78 -19.95
CA GLU A 164 -10.52 0.22 -18.86
C GLU A 164 -10.64 -1.31 -18.79
N TRP A 165 -11.86 -1.84 -18.84
CA TRP A 165 -12.10 -3.29 -18.80
C TRP A 165 -11.53 -4.03 -20.00
N VAL A 166 -11.63 -3.47 -21.21
CA VAL A 166 -11.02 -4.12 -22.39
C VAL A 166 -9.50 -4.14 -22.27
N LEU A 167 -8.87 -3.03 -21.87
CA LEU A 167 -7.43 -3.02 -21.64
C LEU A 167 -6.99 -3.96 -20.52
N GLU A 168 -7.79 -4.11 -19.47
CA GLU A 168 -7.53 -5.04 -18.39
C GLU A 168 -7.65 -6.50 -18.85
N ALA A 169 -8.71 -6.84 -19.58
CA ALA A 169 -8.89 -8.18 -20.16
C ALA A 169 -7.73 -8.58 -21.06
N ARG A 170 -7.32 -7.70 -22.00
CA ARG A 170 -6.21 -7.96 -22.94
C ARG A 170 -4.86 -8.17 -22.27
N ARG A 171 -4.65 -7.62 -21.07
CA ARG A 171 -3.39 -7.69 -20.35
C ARG A 171 -3.24 -8.93 -19.48
N CYS A 172 -4.34 -9.64 -19.19
CA CYS A 172 -4.30 -10.81 -18.34
C CYS A 172 -3.90 -12.05 -19.15
N GLY A 173 -2.94 -12.82 -18.61
CA GLY A 173 -2.50 -14.09 -19.19
C GLY A 173 -3.17 -15.32 -18.58
N SER A 174 -3.96 -15.15 -17.50
CA SER A 174 -4.67 -16.25 -16.84
C SER A 174 -6.03 -15.84 -16.27
N ALA A 175 -6.92 -16.82 -16.08
CA ALA A 175 -8.23 -16.60 -15.47
C ALA A 175 -8.13 -16.02 -14.05
N SER A 176 -7.12 -16.45 -13.29
CA SER A 176 -6.81 -15.94 -11.95
C SER A 176 -6.46 -14.45 -11.99
N GLU A 177 -5.64 -14.03 -12.95
CA GLU A 177 -5.30 -12.61 -13.16
C GLU A 177 -6.53 -11.79 -13.57
N VAL A 178 -7.37 -12.32 -14.46
CA VAL A 178 -8.62 -11.67 -14.86
C VAL A 178 -9.51 -11.44 -13.64
N LEU A 179 -9.76 -12.48 -12.85
CA LEU A 179 -10.59 -12.40 -11.63
C LEU A 179 -10.02 -11.43 -10.61
N ALA A 180 -8.70 -11.44 -10.42
CA ALA A 180 -8.01 -10.44 -9.64
C ALA A 180 -8.33 -9.07 -10.25
N VAL A 181 -7.76 -8.69 -11.38
CA VAL A 181 -7.83 -7.34 -11.97
C VAL A 181 -9.27 -6.80 -12.08
N MET A 182 -10.20 -7.60 -12.59
CA MET A 182 -11.59 -7.20 -12.86
C MET A 182 -12.47 -7.07 -11.62
N SER A 183 -12.11 -7.67 -10.48
CA SER A 183 -12.90 -7.57 -9.25
C SER A 183 -12.93 -6.12 -8.71
N PRO A 184 -14.06 -5.63 -8.16
CA PRO A 184 -14.13 -4.29 -7.60
C PRO A 184 -13.23 -4.17 -6.36
N ASN A 185 -12.45 -3.09 -6.28
CA ASN A 185 -11.64 -2.79 -5.10
C ASN A 185 -12.52 -2.58 -3.86
N LYS A 186 -12.02 -2.96 -2.68
CA LYS A 186 -12.63 -2.54 -1.41
C LYS A 186 -12.67 -1.00 -1.42
N GLN A 187 -13.88 -0.41 -1.45
CA GLN A 187 -14.03 1.02 -1.24
C GLN A 187 -13.79 1.29 0.25
N GLY A 188 -12.53 1.57 0.56
CA GLY A 188 -12.09 2.19 1.80
C GLY A 188 -10.87 2.99 1.44
N ARG A 189 -10.82 4.28 1.81
CA ARG A 189 -9.55 5.00 1.81
C ARG A 189 -8.60 4.12 2.62
N SER A 190 -7.51 3.65 2.02
CA SER A 190 -6.35 3.31 2.85
C SER A 190 -6.10 4.57 3.64
N LYS A 191 -6.34 4.55 4.96
CA LYS A 191 -5.93 5.64 5.83
C LYS A 191 -4.42 5.59 5.76
N MET A 192 -3.85 6.32 4.80
CA MET A 192 -2.42 6.52 4.72
C MET A 192 -2.08 7.22 6.03
N ASN A 193 -1.49 6.48 6.96
CA ASN A 193 -0.91 7.10 8.13
C ASN A 193 0.22 7.96 7.57
N VAL A 194 0.20 9.28 7.82
CA VAL A 194 1.26 10.16 7.33
C VAL A 194 2.63 9.66 7.82
N LEU A 195 2.66 9.00 8.98
CA LEU A 195 3.85 8.36 9.55
C LEU A 195 4.21 7.01 8.90
N SER A 196 3.34 6.38 8.09
CA SER A 196 3.66 5.18 7.31
C SER A 196 4.24 5.48 5.93
N ALA A 197 4.39 6.77 5.58
CA ALA A 197 5.05 7.17 4.36
C ALA A 197 6.56 6.93 4.46
N LEU A 198 7.04 5.86 3.83
CA LEU A 198 8.46 5.47 3.80
C LEU A 198 9.42 6.59 3.33
N TRP A 199 8.92 7.59 2.60
CA TRP A 199 9.68 8.74 2.10
C TRP A 199 9.81 9.89 3.11
N LEU A 200 9.02 9.91 4.18
CA LEU A 200 8.93 11.02 5.13
C LEU A 200 10.25 11.32 5.86
N PRO A 201 11.04 10.32 6.29
CA PRO A 201 12.35 10.58 6.89
C PRO A 201 13.34 11.25 5.92
N ASP A 202 13.33 10.84 4.65
CA ASP A 202 14.22 11.42 3.63
C ASP A 202 13.78 12.84 3.24
N PHE A 203 12.48 13.14 3.28
CA PHE A 203 11.97 14.50 3.13
C PHE A 203 12.50 15.45 4.20
N PHE A 204 12.54 15.03 5.47
CA PHE A 204 13.09 15.86 6.55
C PHE A 204 14.61 16.01 6.51
N LYS A 205 15.35 15.03 5.98
CA LYS A 205 16.81 15.17 5.77
C LYS A 205 17.17 16.28 4.80
N ASN A 206 16.28 16.61 3.86
CA ASN A 206 16.51 17.61 2.83
C ASN A 206 16.01 19.01 3.24
N LEU A 207 15.53 19.18 4.48
CA LEU A 207 15.03 20.46 5.02
C LEU A 207 16.01 21.17 5.97
N SER A 208 17.23 20.64 6.16
CA SER A 208 18.25 21.19 7.05
C SER A 208 19.46 21.74 6.32
#